data_AF-A0A7W0L8Z1-F1
#
_entry.id   AF-A0A7W0L8Z1-F1
#
_cell.length_a   1.000
_cell.length_b   1.000
_cell.length_c   1.000
_cell.angle_alpha   90.00
_cell.angle_beta   90.00
_cell.angle_gamma   90.00
#
_symmetry.space_group_name_H-M   'P 1'
#
loop_
_entity.id
_entity.type
_entity.pdbx_description
1 polymer ?
#
loop_
_entity_poly.entity_id
_entity_poly.type
_entity_poly.pdbx_seq_one_letter_code
_entity_poly.pdbx_strand_id
1 'polypeptide(L)' 'PGQMEGKWFATTGEHAEQWGDLLNKGQGVTVETRIPRSVADRLHYEPGKLDGIGPGYYADEGQLDLINKEMDGIRVWP' A
#
# COMPACT_ATOMS: atom_id res chain seq x y z
N PRO A 1 -15.87 -12.10 -12.68
CA PRO A 1 -14.55 -11.49 -12.94
C PRO A 1 -14.41 -10.16 -12.18
N GLY A 2 -13.55 -10.10 -11.16
CA GLY A 2 -13.28 -8.85 -10.44
C GLY A 2 -13.40 -8.92 -8.92
N GLN A 3 -12.72 -9.86 -8.28
CA GLN A 3 -12.34 -9.70 -6.87
C GLN A 3 -10.82 -9.81 -6.83
N MET A 4 -10.13 -8.68 -6.99
CA MET A 4 -8.78 -8.59 -6.46
C MET A 4 -8.98 -8.47 -4.95
N GLU A 5 -8.90 -9.60 -4.25
CA GLU A 5 -9.09 -9.69 -2.79
C GLU A 5 -7.98 -8.95 -2.01
N GLY A 6 -6.89 -8.57 -2.68
CA GLY A 6 -5.79 -7.84 -2.09
C GLY A 6 -5.73 -6.34 -2.40
N LYS A 7 -4.79 -5.66 -1.73
CA LYS A 7 -4.49 -4.23 -1.92
C LYS A 7 -3.01 -4.02 -2.20
N TRP A 8 -2.73 -2.98 -2.99
CA TRP A 8 -1.37 -2.46 -3.19
C TRP A 8 -1.10 -1.29 -2.26
N PHE A 9 0.12 -1.25 -1.73
CA PHE A 9 0.63 -0.19 -0.86
C PHE A 9 1.92 0.37 -1.46
N ALA A 10 2.03 1.69 -1.53
CA ALA A 10 3.28 2.33 -1.90
C ALA A 10 4.27 2.29 -0.72
N THR A 11 5.57 2.34 -1.00
CA THR A 11 6.60 2.37 0.05
C THR A 11 6.83 3.76 0.65
N THR A 12 6.33 4.81 0.00
CA THR A 12 6.40 6.21 0.46
C THR A 12 5.08 6.93 0.16
N GLY A 13 4.80 8.00 0.91
CA GLY A 13 3.60 8.81 0.71
C GLY A 13 3.59 9.53 -0.64
N GLU A 14 4.75 9.97 -1.15
CA GLU A 14 4.84 10.63 -2.47
C GLU A 14 4.43 9.71 -3.61
N HIS A 15 4.81 8.43 -3.57
CA HIS A 15 4.37 7.44 -4.55
C HIS A 15 2.87 7.14 -4.43
N ALA A 16 2.32 7.13 -3.20
CA ALA A 16 0.88 6.96 -2.99
C ALA A 16 0.07 8.15 -3.57
N GLU A 17 0.53 9.39 -3.36
CA GLU A 17 -0.05 10.58 -3.98
C GLU A 17 -0.02 10.49 -5.51
N GLN A 18 1.13 10.08 -6.10
CA GLN A 18 1.25 9.89 -7.54
C GLN A 18 0.27 8.82 -8.08
N TRP A 19 0.06 7.73 -7.35
CA TRP A 19 -1.00 6.77 -7.68
C TRP A 19 -2.40 7.36 -7.55
N GLY A 20 -2.67 8.15 -6.52
CA GLY A 20 -3.94 8.85 -6.35
C GLY A 20 -4.24 9.80 -7.52
N ASP A 21 -3.24 10.56 -7.96
CA ASP A 21 -3.31 11.43 -9.13
C ASP A 21 -3.58 10.65 -10.42
N LEU A 22 -2.84 9.56 -10.65
CA LEU A 22 -2.92 8.75 -11.86
C LEU A 22 -4.24 7.95 -11.95
N LEU A 23 -4.59 7.24 -10.87
CA LEU A 23 -5.67 6.25 -10.87
C LEU A 23 -7.00 6.85 -10.43
N ASN A 24 -6.97 7.91 -9.63
CA ASN A 24 -8.17 8.50 -9.03
C ASN A 24 -8.30 10.01 -9.27
N LYS A 25 -7.53 10.59 -10.20
CA LYS A 25 -7.55 12.01 -10.56
C LYS A 25 -7.37 12.94 -9.34
N GLY A 26 -6.57 12.49 -8.37
CA GLY A 26 -6.31 13.20 -7.11
C GLY A 26 -7.50 13.22 -6.14
N GLN A 27 -8.57 12.46 -6.42
CA GLN A 27 -9.77 12.41 -5.57
C GLN A 27 -9.61 11.37 -4.45
N GLY A 28 -8.76 11.62 -3.47
CA GLY A 28 -8.54 10.69 -2.36
C GLY A 28 -7.88 11.34 -1.17
N VAL A 29 -7.64 10.53 -0.14
CA VAL A 29 -6.80 10.87 1.00
C VAL A 29 -5.74 9.80 1.09
N THR A 30 -4.47 10.21 1.02
CA THR A 30 -3.37 9.30 1.35
C THR A 30 -3.30 9.12 2.85
N VAL A 31 -3.14 7.87 3.25
CA VAL A 31 -2.91 7.50 4.64
C VAL A 31 -1.64 6.66 4.73
N GLU A 32 -0.96 6.80 5.86
CA GLU A 32 0.22 6.01 6.17
C GLU A 32 0.04 5.21 7.46
N THR A 33 0.77 4.10 7.51
CA THR A 33 0.95 3.29 8.70
C THR A 33 2.37 2.72 8.73
N ARG A 34 2.79 2.24 9.89
CA ARG A 34 4.04 1.51 10.07
C ARG A 34 3.72 0.09 10.50
N ILE A 35 4.37 -0.88 9.88
CA ILE A 35 4.28 -2.29 10.24
C ILE A 35 5.67 -2.84 10.61
N PRO A 36 5.76 -3.88 11.46
CA PRO A 36 7.01 -4.58 11.70
C PRO A 36 7.61 -5.12 10.39
N ARG A 37 8.94 -5.11 10.28
CA ARG A 37 9.63 -5.65 9.11
C ARG A 37 9.26 -7.12 8.84
N SER A 38 9.07 -7.91 9.90
CA SER A 38 8.64 -9.32 9.84
C SER A 38 7.26 -9.53 9.22
N VAL A 39 6.39 -8.52 9.23
CA VAL A 39 5.11 -8.53 8.52
C VAL A 39 5.34 -8.16 7.06
N ALA A 40 6.10 -7.09 6.80
CA ALA A 40 6.44 -6.65 5.45
C ALA A 40 7.14 -7.75 4.61
N ASP A 41 8.02 -8.54 5.23
CA ASP A 41 8.73 -9.65 4.57
C ASP A 41 7.79 -10.79 4.13
N ARG A 42 6.54 -10.82 4.59
CA ARG A 42 5.52 -11.80 4.17
C ARG A 42 4.70 -11.33 2.98
N LEU A 43 4.73 -10.03 2.66
CA LEU A 43 3.98 -9.42 1.57
C LEU A 43 4.70 -9.64 0.25
N HIS A 44 3.98 -9.53 -0.86
CA HIS A 44 4.62 -9.55 -2.18
C HIS A 44 5.22 -8.17 -2.48
N TYR A 45 6.55 -8.07 -2.49
CA TYR A 45 7.27 -6.85 -2.86
C TYR A 45 7.55 -6.81 -4.36
N GLU A 46 7.07 -5.77 -5.03
CA GLU A 46 7.44 -5.44 -6.41
C GLU A 46 8.52 -4.34 -6.38
N PRO A 47 9.80 -4.66 -6.66
CA PRO A 47 10.90 -3.70 -6.57
C PRO A 47 10.97 -2.73 -7.75
N GLY A 48 10.23 -3.00 -8.84
CA GLY A 48 10.24 -2.20 -10.04
C GLY A 48 9.48 -0.88 -9.92
N LYS A 49 9.09 -0.33 -11.07
CA LYS A 49 8.23 0.84 -11.17
C LYS A 49 6.81 0.39 -11.47
N LEU A 50 6.09 -0.02 -10.44
CA LEU A 50 4.67 -0.35 -10.58
C LEU A 50 3.94 0.92 -11.06
N ASP A 51 3.27 0.81 -12.21
CA ASP A 51 2.67 1.94 -12.96
C ASP A 51 3.62 3.09 -13.31
N GLY A 52 4.94 2.82 -13.38
CA GLY A 52 5.94 3.85 -13.67
C GLY A 52 6.33 4.74 -12.48
N ILE A 53 5.74 4.51 -11.30
CA ILE A 53 5.84 5.40 -10.13
C ILE A 53 6.94 4.93 -9.18
N GLY A 54 6.84 3.73 -8.64
CA GLY A 54 7.78 3.24 -7.65
C GLY A 54 7.51 1.81 -7.22
N PRO A 55 8.28 1.30 -6.25
CA PRO A 55 8.06 -0.02 -5.71
C PRO A 55 6.77 -0.06 -4.88
N GLY A 56 6.23 -1.26 -4.69
CA GLY A 56 5.00 -1.46 -3.94
C GLY A 56 4.94 -2.82 -3.26
N TYR A 57 4.06 -2.92 -2.26
CA TYR A 57 3.71 -4.18 -1.62
C TYR A 57 2.27 -4.56 -1.98
N TYR A 58 2.07 -5.79 -2.43
CA TYR A 58 0.76 -6.39 -2.51
C TYR A 58 0.50 -7.25 -1.27
N ALA A 59 -0.70 -7.08 -0.69
CA ALA A 59 -1.21 -7.90 0.39
C ALA A 59 -2.53 -8.54 -0.02
N ASP A 60 -2.67 -9.86 0.10
CA ASP A 60 -3.95 -10.57 0.01
C ASP A 60 -4.80 -10.40 1.29
N GLU A 61 -6.00 -10.99 1.32
CA GLU A 61 -6.95 -10.84 2.45
C GLU A 61 -6.35 -11.24 3.80
N GLY A 62 -5.68 -12.40 3.88
CA GLY A 62 -5.06 -12.86 5.14
C GLY A 62 -3.90 -11.99 5.58
N GLN A 63 -3.15 -11.41 4.63
CA GLN A 63 -2.09 -10.46 4.89
C GLN A 63 -2.63 -9.09 5.33
N LEU A 64 -3.79 -8.66 4.82
CA LEU A 64 -4.46 -7.44 5.26
C LEU A 64 -4.89 -7.53 6.72
N ASP A 65 -5.42 -8.68 7.15
CA ASP A 65 -5.73 -8.92 8.56
C ASP A 65 -4.49 -8.86 9.45
N LEU A 66 -3.37 -9.41 8.98
CA LEU A 66 -2.09 -9.33 9.68
C LEU A 66 -1.58 -7.88 9.78
N ILE A 67 -1.67 -7.10 8.70
CA ILE A 67 -1.33 -5.67 8.71
C ILE A 67 -2.20 -4.95 9.74
N ASN A 68 -3.52 -5.12 9.70
CA ASN A 68 -4.45 -4.44 10.62
C ASN A 68 -4.17 -4.77 12.09
N LYS A 69 -3.70 -5.98 12.38
CA LYS A 69 -3.36 -6.42 13.74
C LYS A 69 -2.04 -5.84 14.25
N GLU A 70 -1.04 -5.75 13.37
CA GLU A 70 0.35 -5.43 13.75
C GLU A 70 0.74 -3.98 13.42
N MET A 71 -0.14 -3.21 12.78
CA MET A 71 0.12 -1.83 12.40
C MET A 71 0.16 -0.87 13.59
N ASP A 72 1.01 0.16 13.48
CA ASP A 72 1.04 1.30 14.41
C ASP A 72 0.10 2.41 13.93
N GLY A 73 -1.21 2.14 14.05
CA GLY A 73 -2.29 3.08 13.75
C GLY A 73 -2.35 3.54 12.29
N ILE A 74 -3.27 4.45 11.98
CA ILE A 74 -3.43 5.05 10.65
C ILE A 74 -3.39 6.57 10.80
N ARG A 75 -2.62 7.24 9.95
CA ARG A 75 -2.46 8.69 9.94
C ARG A 75 -2.70 9.20 8.51
N VAL A 76 -3.25 10.39 8.37
CA VAL A 76 -3.31 11.07 7.07
C VAL A 76 -1.90 11.50 6.69
N TRP A 77 -1.55 11.35 5.43
CA TRP A 77 -0.32 11.87 4.84
C TRP A 77 -0.60 13.16 4.05
N PRO A 78 0.34 14.13 4.02
CA PRO A 78 1.44 14.32 4.96
C PRO A 78 0.99 14.92 6.30
#